data_AF-A0A9E1WIF3-F1
#
_entry.id   AF-A0A9E1WIF3-F1
#
_cell.length_a   1.000
_cell.length_b   1.000
_cell.length_c   1.000
_cell.angle_alpha   90.00
_cell.angle_beta   90.00
_cell.angle_gamma   90.00
#
_symmetry.space_group_name_H-M   'P 1'
#
loop_
_entity.id
_entity.type
_entity.pdbx_description
1 polymer ?
#
loop_
_entity_poly.entity_id
_entity_poly.type
_entity_poly.pdbx_seq_one_letter_code
_entity_poly.pdbx_strand_id
1 'polypeptide(L)'
;MKKAKEIISFIKSSFPHKKDLIPVHEPFFGGNEKQYLIDCIDSTFVSSVGPYVNKVEAELEKICSVKKAVAVVNGTAALHTALHVLGVENGNEVITQSLTFVATANAIKYCGASPIFIDVDIDTMGMSPTALLSFLSQNAEIQNNYCINKHSGNKISACVPMHTFGFPVRIDEICSICKEWKIPVIEDA
;
A
#
# COMPACT_ATOMS: atom_id res chain seq x y z
N MET A 1 -16.30 27.19 -20.87
CA MET A 1 -16.63 27.86 -19.59
C MET A 1 -18.09 27.64 -19.12
N LYS A 2 -19.12 27.72 -19.97
CA LYS A 2 -20.54 27.52 -19.57
C LYS A 2 -20.82 26.13 -18.96
N LYS A 3 -20.41 25.05 -19.64
CA LYS A 3 -20.54 23.67 -19.14
C LYS A 3 -19.88 23.42 -17.77
N ALA A 4 -18.70 23.99 -17.53
CA ALA A 4 -18.01 23.85 -16.24
C ALA A 4 -18.81 24.50 -15.10
N LYS A 5 -19.42 25.67 -15.33
CA LYS A 5 -20.28 26.34 -14.35
C LYS A 5 -21.56 25.54 -14.05
N GLU A 6 -22.15 24.93 -15.08
CA GLU A 6 -23.32 24.05 -14.93
C GLU A 6 -22.99 22.80 -14.09
N ILE A 7 -21.86 22.13 -14.36
CA ILE A 7 -21.39 20.98 -13.59
C ILE A 7 -21.11 21.38 -12.12
N ILE A 8 -20.38 22.48 -11.91
CA ILE A 8 -20.08 22.97 -10.55
C ILE A 8 -21.38 23.28 -9.79
N SER A 9 -22.35 23.92 -10.44
CA SER A 9 -23.65 24.22 -9.83
C SER A 9 -24.42 22.96 -9.47
N PHE A 10 -24.41 21.95 -10.34
CA PHE A 10 -25.05 20.65 -10.10
C PHE A 10 -24.41 19.89 -8.93
N ILE A 11 -23.07 19.85 -8.88
CA ILE A 11 -22.33 19.24 -7.77
C ILE A 11 -22.71 19.96 -6.46
N LYS A 12 -22.61 21.29 -6.43
CA LYS A 12 -22.96 22.09 -5.24
C LYS A 12 -24.40 21.90 -4.79
N SER A 13 -25.38 21.77 -5.70
CA SER A 13 -26.77 21.52 -5.33
C SER A 13 -27.00 20.12 -4.76
N SER A 14 -26.12 19.16 -5.04
CA SER A 14 -26.20 17.78 -4.54
C SER A 14 -25.68 17.64 -3.10
N PHE A 15 -24.98 18.64 -2.57
CA PHE A 15 -24.48 18.66 -1.18
C PHE A 15 -25.33 19.61 -0.32
N PRO A 16 -26.37 19.11 0.40
CA PRO A 16 -27.41 19.94 1.03
C PRO A 16 -26.92 20.87 2.15
N HIS A 17 -25.66 20.79 2.61
CA HIS A 17 -25.19 21.46 3.84
C HIS A 17 -23.88 22.24 3.78
N LYS A 18 -23.24 22.50 2.63
CA LYS A 18 -21.96 23.24 2.60
C LYS A 18 -21.87 24.23 1.44
N LYS A 19 -22.09 25.52 1.71
CA LYS A 19 -22.11 26.56 0.66
C LYS A 19 -20.73 27.10 0.25
N ASP A 20 -19.66 26.88 1.02
CA ASP A 20 -18.36 27.53 0.73
C ASP A 20 -17.15 26.59 0.51
N LEU A 21 -17.09 25.41 1.14
CA LEU A 21 -15.99 24.44 0.99
C LEU A 21 -16.52 23.00 0.88
N ILE A 22 -16.08 22.28 -0.15
CA ILE A 22 -16.32 20.84 -0.33
C ILE A 22 -14.95 20.15 -0.30
N PRO A 23 -14.57 19.49 0.82
CA PRO A 23 -13.29 18.78 0.90
C PRO A 23 -13.30 17.52 0.03
N VAL A 24 -12.12 17.07 -0.39
CA VAL A 24 -11.97 15.79 -1.13
C VAL A 24 -12.28 14.59 -0.24
N HIS A 25 -11.90 14.66 1.04
CA HIS A 25 -12.16 13.64 2.06
C HIS A 25 -12.31 14.30 3.44
N GLU A 26 -13.20 13.78 4.28
CA GLU A 26 -13.32 14.16 5.69
C GLU A 26 -13.57 12.92 6.56
N PRO A 27 -12.92 12.79 7.74
CA PRO A 27 -13.22 11.71 8.67
C PRO A 27 -14.69 11.73 9.12
N PHE A 28 -15.33 10.57 9.13
CA PHE A 28 -16.68 10.39 9.65
C PHE A 28 -16.64 9.65 10.99
N PHE A 29 -17.07 10.32 12.06
CA PHE A 29 -17.18 9.75 13.41
C PHE A 29 -18.66 9.55 13.75
N GLY A 30 -19.20 8.39 13.39
CA GLY A 30 -20.64 8.09 13.48
C GLY A 30 -20.99 6.97 14.45
N GLY A 31 -20.01 6.40 15.15
CA GLY A 31 -20.18 5.25 16.02
C GLY A 31 -19.64 5.49 17.44
N ASN A 32 -18.92 4.50 17.95
CA ASN A 32 -18.43 4.48 19.33
C ASN A 32 -17.05 5.13 19.50
N GLU A 33 -16.52 5.82 18.50
CA GLU A 33 -15.13 6.32 18.51
C GLU A 33 -14.86 7.21 19.73
N LYS A 34 -15.82 8.09 20.07
CA LYS A 34 -15.74 8.93 21.27
C LYS A 34 -15.76 8.12 22.56
N GLN A 35 -16.60 7.09 22.63
CA GLN A 35 -16.69 6.25 23.83
C GLN A 35 -15.41 5.45 24.03
N TYR A 36 -14.86 4.84 22.97
CA TYR A 36 -13.61 4.07 23.07
C TYR A 36 -12.44 4.95 23.51
N LEU A 37 -12.39 6.22 23.07
CA LEU A 37 -11.39 7.17 23.56
C LEU A 37 -11.55 7.47 25.06
N ILE A 38 -12.78 7.68 25.53
CA ILE A 38 -13.06 7.90 26.97
C ILE A 38 -12.62 6.68 27.77
N ASP A 39 -12.93 5.47 27.31
CA ASP A 39 -12.54 4.23 27.98
C ASP A 39 -10.99 4.10 28.10
N CYS A 40 -10.23 4.52 27.09
CA CYS A 40 -8.76 4.56 27.17
C CYS A 40 -8.27 5.52 28.26
N ILE A 41 -8.89 6.70 28.38
CA ILE A 41 -8.55 7.71 29.39
C ILE A 41 -8.88 7.18 30.79
N ASP A 42 -10.09 6.65 30.97
CA ASP A 42 -10.59 6.17 32.25
C ASP A 42 -9.81 4.95 32.75
N SER A 43 -9.42 4.05 31.83
CA SER A 43 -8.62 2.87 32.15
C SER A 43 -7.11 3.12 32.25
N THR A 44 -6.65 4.31 31.84
CA THR A 44 -5.23 4.70 31.73
C THR A 44 -4.40 3.93 30.70
N PHE A 45 -5.01 3.05 29.90
CA PHE A 45 -4.37 2.41 28.73
C PHE A 45 -4.28 3.38 27.55
N VAL A 46 -3.39 4.37 27.68
CA VAL A 46 -3.21 5.48 26.72
C VAL A 46 -1.92 5.38 25.88
N SER A 47 -1.19 4.28 26.01
CA SER A 47 0.08 4.05 25.29
C SER A 47 -0.10 3.05 24.13
N SER A 48 0.99 2.53 23.58
CA SER A 48 1.01 1.57 22.46
C SER A 48 0.58 0.15 22.83
N VAL A 49 0.12 -0.07 24.07
CA VAL A 49 -0.40 -1.35 24.56
C VAL A 49 -1.76 -1.09 25.21
N GLY A 50 -2.75 -1.90 24.85
CA GLY A 50 -4.08 -1.80 25.45
C GLY A 50 -5.09 -2.75 24.80
N PRO A 51 -6.26 -2.94 25.44
CA PRO A 51 -7.29 -3.85 24.96
C PRO A 51 -7.80 -3.49 23.55
N TYR A 52 -7.83 -2.20 23.21
CA TYR A 52 -8.26 -1.73 21.89
C TYR A 52 -7.26 -2.07 20.77
N VAL A 53 -5.96 -2.19 21.07
CA VAL A 53 -4.96 -2.65 20.11
C VAL A 53 -5.23 -4.12 19.75
N ASN A 54 -5.35 -4.98 20.76
CA ASN A 54 -5.66 -6.40 20.54
C ASN A 54 -7.00 -6.59 19.81
N LYS A 55 -7.99 -5.75 20.12
CA LYS A 55 -9.30 -5.79 19.48
C LYS A 55 -9.22 -5.44 18.00
N VAL A 56 -8.54 -4.34 17.62
CA VAL A 56 -8.44 -3.95 16.21
C VAL A 56 -7.64 -4.96 15.41
N GLU A 57 -6.58 -5.54 15.98
CA GLU A 57 -5.82 -6.62 15.32
C GLU A 57 -6.71 -7.84 15.08
N ALA A 58 -7.46 -8.31 16.09
CA ALA A 58 -8.36 -9.44 15.94
C ALA A 58 -9.56 -9.16 14.99
N GLU A 59 -10.00 -7.90 14.89
CA GLU A 59 -11.02 -7.49 13.92
C GLU A 59 -10.46 -7.46 12.49
N LEU A 60 -9.24 -6.94 12.29
CA LEU A 60 -8.55 -6.95 11.00
C LEU A 60 -8.22 -8.37 10.52
N GLU A 61 -7.80 -9.27 11.42
CA GLU A 61 -7.63 -10.70 11.11
C GLU A 61 -8.88 -11.29 10.46
N LYS A 62 -10.06 -10.95 10.97
CA LYS A 62 -11.36 -11.41 10.44
C LYS A 62 -11.74 -10.71 9.15
N ILE A 63 -11.64 -9.38 9.09
CA ILE A 63 -12.04 -8.58 7.92
C ILE A 63 -11.20 -8.98 6.70
N CYS A 64 -9.88 -9.10 6.88
CA CYS A 64 -8.95 -9.45 5.81
C CYS A 64 -8.84 -10.97 5.59
N SER A 65 -9.48 -11.79 6.41
CA SER A 65 -9.37 -13.26 6.37
C SER A 65 -7.92 -13.76 6.43
N VAL A 66 -7.10 -13.13 7.29
CA VAL A 66 -5.68 -13.46 7.49
C VAL A 66 -5.44 -14.11 8.85
N LYS A 67 -4.32 -14.83 8.98
CA LYS A 67 -3.96 -15.51 10.23
C LYS A 67 -3.55 -14.54 11.34
N LYS A 68 -2.98 -13.40 10.96
CA LYS A 68 -2.38 -12.40 11.86
C LYS A 68 -2.54 -11.00 11.28
N ALA A 69 -2.79 -10.03 12.15
CA ALA A 69 -2.68 -8.61 11.89
C ALA A 69 -1.81 -7.97 12.99
N VAL A 70 -1.11 -6.90 12.64
CA VAL A 70 -0.25 -6.16 13.58
C VAL A 70 -0.56 -4.68 13.44
N ALA A 71 -0.94 -4.05 14.54
CA ALA A 71 -1.18 -2.61 14.57
C ALA A 71 0.14 -1.84 14.55
N VAL A 72 0.22 -0.84 13.68
CA VAL A 72 1.38 0.06 13.55
C VAL A 72 0.92 1.51 13.48
N VAL A 73 1.87 2.42 13.67
CA VAL A 73 1.58 3.86 13.83
C VAL A 73 1.11 4.56 12.55
N ASN A 74 1.38 4.00 11.36
CA ASN A 74 0.87 4.44 10.06
C ASN A 74 1.28 3.45 8.94
N GLY A 75 0.76 3.66 7.72
CA GLY A 75 1.05 2.81 6.55
C GLY A 75 2.53 2.80 6.13
N THR A 76 3.24 3.94 6.21
CA THR A 76 4.68 3.98 5.89
C THR A 76 5.50 3.11 6.83
N ALA A 77 5.19 3.15 8.13
CA ALA A 77 5.81 2.27 9.13
C ALA A 77 5.45 0.79 8.89
N ALA A 78 4.23 0.51 8.42
CA ALA A 78 3.81 -0.84 8.02
C ALA A 78 4.70 -1.38 6.89
N LEU A 79 4.82 -0.63 5.78
CA LEU A 79 5.63 -1.00 4.62
C LEU A 79 7.10 -1.18 4.99
N HIS A 80 7.66 -0.23 5.74
CA HIS A 80 9.05 -0.31 6.18
C HIS A 80 9.30 -1.56 7.06
N THR A 81 8.39 -1.84 7.99
CA THR A 81 8.49 -3.03 8.86
C THR A 81 8.37 -4.31 8.04
N ALA A 82 7.42 -4.38 7.10
CA ALA A 82 7.20 -5.56 6.25
C ALA A 82 8.44 -5.85 5.38
N LEU A 83 9.00 -4.82 4.74
CA LEU A 83 10.24 -4.94 3.96
C LEU A 83 11.42 -5.40 4.82
N HIS A 84 11.56 -4.85 6.02
CA HIS A 84 12.64 -5.22 6.93
C HIS A 84 12.51 -6.68 7.41
N VAL A 85 11.31 -7.12 7.79
CA VAL A 85 11.03 -8.51 8.20
C VAL A 85 11.28 -9.49 7.05
N LEU A 86 11.02 -9.07 5.81
CA LEU A 86 11.30 -9.87 4.62
C LEU A 86 12.81 -9.99 4.31
N GLY A 87 13.65 -9.22 5.00
CA GLY A 87 15.10 -9.21 4.83
C GLY A 87 15.57 -8.33 3.68
N VAL A 88 14.81 -7.29 3.31
CA VAL A 88 15.28 -6.26 2.39
C VAL A 88 16.36 -5.43 3.08
N GLU A 89 17.53 -5.35 2.45
CA GLU A 89 18.71 -4.70 2.99
C GLU A 89 19.37 -3.74 2.00
N ASN A 90 20.40 -3.03 2.46
CA ASN A 90 21.15 -2.09 1.65
C ASN A 90 21.74 -2.76 0.39
N GLY A 91 21.61 -2.09 -0.76
CA GLY A 91 22.05 -2.63 -2.05
C GLY A 91 21.08 -3.62 -2.70
N ASN A 92 19.96 -3.97 -2.05
CA ASN A 92 18.87 -4.66 -2.73
C ASN A 92 18.10 -3.73 -3.64
N GLU A 93 17.30 -4.33 -4.53
CA GLU A 93 16.30 -3.65 -5.34
C GLU A 93 14.90 -4.15 -4.98
N VAL A 94 13.90 -3.27 -5.05
CA VAL A 94 12.50 -3.60 -4.77
C VAL A 94 11.64 -3.06 -5.89
N ILE A 95 10.84 -3.93 -6.49
CA ILE A 95 9.89 -3.55 -7.53
C ILE A 95 8.70 -2.83 -6.91
N THR A 96 8.25 -1.73 -7.51
CA THR A 96 6.99 -1.06 -7.23
C THR A 96 6.47 -0.38 -8.50
N GLN A 97 5.39 0.40 -8.42
CA GLN A 97 4.78 1.06 -9.57
C GLN A 97 5.07 2.57 -9.61
N SER A 98 5.13 3.14 -10.82
CA SER A 98 5.41 4.56 -11.04
C SER A 98 4.30 5.49 -10.54
N LEU A 99 3.04 5.08 -10.70
CA LEU A 99 1.87 5.81 -10.23
C LEU A 99 1.50 5.35 -8.81
N THR A 100 2.04 6.05 -7.81
CA THR A 100 1.81 5.74 -6.39
C THR A 100 1.99 6.99 -5.51
N PHE A 101 1.65 6.89 -4.23
CA PHE A 101 2.06 7.85 -3.22
C PHE A 101 3.53 7.60 -2.81
N VAL A 102 4.27 8.66 -2.47
CA VAL A 102 5.73 8.58 -2.22
C VAL A 102 6.12 7.65 -1.05
N ALA A 103 5.18 7.32 -0.16
CA ALA A 103 5.44 6.48 1.01
C ALA A 103 6.04 5.11 0.65
N THR A 104 5.58 4.46 -0.43
CA THR A 104 6.08 3.16 -0.87
C THR A 104 7.57 3.24 -1.24
N ALA A 105 7.95 4.22 -2.08
CA ALA A 105 9.34 4.43 -2.46
C ALA A 105 10.22 4.87 -1.28
N ASN A 106 9.68 5.66 -0.36
CA ASN A 106 10.38 6.06 0.86
C ASN A 106 10.64 4.85 1.78
N ALA A 107 9.65 3.97 1.97
CA ALA A 107 9.82 2.77 2.78
C ALA A 107 10.92 1.85 2.22
N ILE A 108 10.97 1.68 0.89
CA ILE A 108 12.06 0.98 0.20
C ILE A 108 13.41 1.64 0.50
N LYS A 109 13.48 2.98 0.40
CA LYS A 109 14.71 3.73 0.66
C LYS A 109 15.15 3.70 2.12
N TYR A 110 14.23 3.61 3.07
CA TYR A 110 14.56 3.47 4.49
C TYR A 110 15.28 2.16 4.80
N CYS A 111 15.06 1.10 4.02
CA CYS A 111 15.84 -0.15 4.09
C CYS A 111 17.23 -0.05 3.44
N GLY A 112 17.59 1.07 2.80
CA GLY A 112 18.80 1.19 1.97
C GLY A 112 18.68 0.56 0.57
N ALA A 113 17.48 0.12 0.19
CA ALA A 113 17.24 -0.50 -1.11
C ALA A 113 16.92 0.55 -2.20
N SER A 114 16.88 0.11 -3.46
CA SER A 114 16.53 0.94 -4.61
C SER A 114 15.21 0.52 -5.25
N PRO A 115 14.25 1.45 -5.46
CA PRO A 115 13.01 1.13 -6.13
C PRO A 115 13.25 0.92 -7.63
N ILE A 116 12.63 -0.12 -8.18
CA ILE A 116 12.44 -0.33 -9.61
C ILE A 116 10.99 0.01 -9.91
N PHE A 117 10.76 0.99 -10.78
CA PHE A 117 9.41 1.40 -11.15
C PHE A 117 8.91 0.66 -12.38
N ILE A 118 7.77 0.00 -12.23
CA ILE A 118 7.01 -0.68 -13.30
C ILE A 118 5.81 0.18 -13.66
N ASP A 119 5.44 0.13 -14.94
CA ASP A 119 4.29 0.87 -15.45
C ASP A 119 2.96 0.28 -14.98
N VAL A 120 1.88 1.04 -15.14
CA VAL A 120 0.54 0.68 -14.67
C VAL A 120 -0.42 0.37 -15.82
N ASP A 121 -1.42 -0.46 -15.57
CA ASP A 121 -2.51 -0.66 -16.52
C ASP A 121 -3.49 0.50 -16.46
N ILE A 122 -4.01 0.93 -17.62
CA ILE A 122 -4.90 2.09 -17.72
C ILE A 122 -6.23 1.93 -16.98
N ASP A 123 -6.71 0.70 -16.84
CA ASP A 123 -8.03 0.39 -16.29
C ASP A 123 -8.03 0.23 -14.76
N THR A 124 -6.96 -0.30 -14.18
CA THR A 124 -6.78 -0.41 -12.73
C THR A 124 -5.98 0.75 -12.14
N MET A 125 -5.18 1.44 -12.98
CA MET A 125 -4.16 2.41 -12.57
C MET A 125 -3.12 1.83 -11.60
N GLY A 126 -3.06 0.51 -11.46
CA GLY A 126 -2.08 -0.20 -10.66
C GLY A 126 -1.10 -1.00 -11.52
N MET A 127 -0.09 -1.57 -10.88
CA MET A 127 1.02 -2.28 -11.54
C MET A 127 0.53 -3.24 -12.62
N SER A 128 1.07 -3.08 -13.83
CA SER A 128 0.75 -3.95 -14.96
C SER A 128 1.49 -5.28 -14.87
N PRO A 129 0.80 -6.44 -14.82
CA PRO A 129 1.45 -7.75 -14.89
C PRO A 129 2.26 -7.91 -16.18
N THR A 130 1.78 -7.34 -17.29
CA THR A 130 2.45 -7.38 -18.59
C THR A 130 3.77 -6.61 -18.55
N ALA A 131 3.75 -5.38 -17.99
CA ALA A 131 4.98 -4.59 -17.85
C ALA A 131 5.96 -5.24 -16.87
N LEU A 132 5.46 -5.82 -15.77
CA LEU A 132 6.27 -6.56 -14.79
C LEU A 132 7.00 -7.74 -15.44
N LEU A 133 6.27 -8.61 -16.14
CA LEU A 133 6.85 -9.78 -16.80
C LEU A 133 7.86 -9.39 -17.88
N SER A 134 7.53 -8.35 -18.65
CA SER A 134 8.43 -7.80 -19.68
C SER A 134 9.74 -7.30 -19.07
N PHE A 135 9.66 -6.52 -17.98
CA PHE A 135 10.83 -6.04 -17.25
C PHE A 135 11.70 -7.20 -16.76
N LEU A 136 11.11 -8.18 -16.06
CA LEU A 136 11.85 -9.30 -15.49
C LEU A 136 12.53 -10.13 -16.59
N SER A 137 11.81 -10.46 -17.66
CA SER A 137 12.33 -11.26 -18.78
C SER A 137 13.53 -10.59 -19.46
N GLN A 138 13.52 -9.27 -19.57
CA GLN A 138 14.57 -8.52 -20.27
C GLN A 138 15.76 -8.19 -19.36
N ASN A 139 15.51 -7.92 -18.07
CA ASN A 139 16.47 -7.27 -17.18
C ASN A 139 16.91 -8.15 -16.00
N ALA A 140 16.25 -9.26 -15.73
CA ALA A 140 16.58 -10.12 -14.60
C ALA A 140 16.87 -11.57 -15.03
N GLU A 141 17.47 -12.32 -14.12
CA GLU A 141 17.66 -13.76 -14.22
C GLU A 141 17.66 -14.40 -12.82
N ILE A 142 17.42 -15.72 -12.76
CA ILE A 142 17.43 -16.46 -11.50
C ILE A 142 18.83 -17.06 -11.31
N GLN A 143 19.53 -16.65 -10.25
CA GLN A 143 20.81 -17.23 -9.83
C GLN A 143 20.72 -17.67 -8.37
N ASN A 144 21.17 -18.90 -8.06
CA ASN A 144 21.18 -19.42 -6.68
C ASN A 144 19.84 -19.25 -5.94
N ASN A 145 18.73 -19.45 -6.64
CA ASN A 145 17.36 -19.29 -6.13
C ASN A 145 16.97 -17.84 -5.77
N TYR A 146 17.66 -16.84 -6.31
CA TYR A 146 17.34 -15.42 -6.19
C TYR A 146 17.14 -14.77 -7.55
N CYS A 147 16.26 -13.77 -7.62
CA CYS A 147 16.14 -12.90 -8.78
C CYS A 147 17.23 -11.82 -8.74
N ILE A 148 18.10 -11.80 -9.75
CA ILE A 148 19.20 -10.85 -9.89
C ILE A 148 18.93 -9.96 -11.10
N ASN A 149 19.08 -8.65 -10.92
CA ASN A 149 19.08 -7.70 -12.02
C ASN A 149 20.41 -7.79 -12.79
N LYS A 150 20.34 -8.11 -14.08
CA LYS A 150 21.51 -8.34 -14.94
C LYS A 150 22.37 -7.09 -15.14
N HIS A 151 21.80 -5.89 -14.97
CA HIS A 151 22.50 -4.63 -15.20
C HIS A 151 23.24 -4.15 -13.96
N SER A 152 22.59 -4.20 -12.80
CA SER A 152 23.18 -3.74 -11.54
C SER A 152 23.92 -4.84 -10.78
N GLY A 153 23.61 -6.11 -11.06
CA GLY A 153 24.07 -7.25 -10.26
C GLY A 153 23.38 -7.37 -8.90
N ASN A 154 22.40 -6.50 -8.61
CA ASN A 154 21.72 -6.47 -7.32
C ASN A 154 20.58 -7.50 -7.27
N LYS A 155 20.27 -7.95 -6.06
CA LYS A 155 19.14 -8.83 -5.79
C LYS A 155 17.83 -8.05 -5.78
N ILE A 156 16.87 -8.47 -6.59
CA ILE A 156 15.48 -8.02 -6.52
C ILE A 156 14.78 -8.79 -5.40
N SER A 157 14.57 -8.13 -4.26
CA SER A 157 14.23 -8.80 -3.00
C SER A 157 12.76 -8.75 -2.64
N ALA A 158 11.98 -7.87 -3.25
CA ALA A 158 10.54 -7.78 -3.04
C ALA A 158 9.84 -7.13 -4.24
N CYS A 159 8.53 -7.35 -4.34
CA CYS A 159 7.62 -6.62 -5.20
C CYS A 159 6.50 -6.00 -4.35
N VAL A 160 6.27 -4.70 -4.52
CA VAL A 160 5.29 -3.91 -3.76
C VAL A 160 4.29 -3.26 -4.71
N PRO A 161 3.28 -4.02 -5.20
CA PRO A 161 2.15 -3.43 -5.94
C PRO A 161 1.24 -2.62 -5.01
N MET A 162 0.63 -1.56 -5.54
CA MET A 162 -0.26 -0.68 -4.75
C MET A 162 -1.65 -0.62 -5.37
N HIS A 163 -2.70 -0.76 -4.55
CA HIS A 163 -4.10 -0.73 -4.98
C HIS A 163 -4.59 0.71 -5.18
N THR A 164 -4.37 1.23 -6.38
CA THR A 164 -4.63 2.65 -6.72
C THR A 164 -6.07 3.07 -6.49
N PHE A 165 -6.24 4.07 -5.60
CA PHE A 165 -7.55 4.62 -5.21
C PHE A 165 -8.54 3.58 -4.64
N GLY A 166 -8.03 2.46 -4.10
CA GLY A 166 -8.85 1.35 -3.62
C GLY A 166 -9.31 0.38 -4.71
N PHE A 167 -8.86 0.56 -5.97
CA PHE A 167 -9.03 -0.44 -7.01
C PHE A 167 -7.97 -1.54 -6.88
N PRO A 168 -8.37 -2.82 -6.72
CA PRO A 168 -7.41 -3.91 -6.68
C PRO A 168 -6.62 -4.01 -7.98
N VAL A 169 -5.33 -4.30 -7.85
CA VAL A 169 -4.50 -4.69 -9.00
C VAL A 169 -4.87 -6.12 -9.42
N ARG A 170 -4.33 -6.58 -10.57
CA ARG A 170 -4.39 -7.98 -10.99
C ARG A 170 -3.49 -8.86 -10.11
N ILE A 171 -3.80 -8.94 -8.82
CA ILE A 171 -2.90 -9.45 -7.79
C ILE A 171 -2.54 -10.92 -8.01
N ASP A 172 -3.49 -11.75 -8.45
CA ASP A 172 -3.24 -13.16 -8.73
C ASP A 172 -2.20 -13.35 -9.83
N GLU A 173 -2.25 -12.53 -10.88
CA GLU A 173 -1.28 -12.56 -11.98
C GLU A 173 0.10 -12.09 -11.51
N ILE A 174 0.16 -10.98 -10.75
CA ILE A 174 1.41 -10.45 -10.19
C ILE A 174 2.05 -11.49 -9.26
N CYS A 175 1.28 -12.08 -8.35
CA CYS A 175 1.75 -13.12 -7.45
C CYS A 175 2.25 -14.36 -8.21
N SER A 176 1.57 -14.76 -9.29
CA SER A 176 2.03 -15.87 -10.13
C SER A 176 3.38 -15.57 -10.78
N ILE A 177 3.54 -14.38 -11.38
CA ILE A 177 4.81 -13.94 -11.97
C ILE A 177 5.90 -13.89 -10.89
N CYS A 178 5.66 -13.19 -9.78
CA CYS A 178 6.64 -13.05 -8.70
C CYS A 178 7.07 -14.42 -8.12
N LYS A 179 6.15 -15.39 -8.02
CA LYS A 179 6.46 -16.77 -7.59
C LYS A 179 7.42 -17.49 -8.54
N GLU A 180 7.21 -17.37 -9.85
CA GLU A 180 8.12 -17.95 -10.86
C GLU A 180 9.53 -17.35 -10.74
N TRP A 181 9.59 -16.04 -10.50
CA TRP A 181 10.83 -15.28 -10.38
C TRP A 181 11.46 -15.30 -8.98
N LYS A 182 10.90 -16.04 -8.01
CA LYS A 182 11.39 -16.11 -6.61
C LYS A 182 11.39 -14.77 -5.88
N ILE A 183 10.44 -13.89 -6.21
CA ILE A 183 10.26 -12.59 -5.58
C ILE A 183 9.06 -12.66 -4.64
N PRO A 184 9.19 -12.37 -3.35
CA PRO A 184 8.06 -12.22 -2.44
C PRO A 184 7.28 -10.92 -2.72
N VAL A 185 5.98 -10.92 -2.42
CA VAL A 185 5.06 -9.80 -2.67
C VAL A 185 4.58 -9.20 -1.35
N ILE A 186 4.53 -7.87 -1.27
CA ILE A 186 3.91 -7.09 -0.19
C ILE A 186 2.89 -6.15 -0.84
N GLU A 187 1.61 -6.29 -0.50
CA GLU A 187 0.57 -5.39 -1.03
C GLU A 187 0.52 -4.07 -0.25
N ASP A 188 0.53 -2.95 -0.96
CA ASP A 188 0.25 -1.61 -0.42
C ASP A 188 -1.23 -1.29 -0.67
N ALA A 189 -2.04 -1.46 0.39
CA ALA A 189 -3.51 -1.57 0.36
C ALA A 189 -4.22 -0.52 1.21
#